data_AF-A0A1S9P688-F1
#
_entry.id   AF-A0A1S9P688-F1
#
_cell.length_a   1.000
_cell.length_b   1.000
_cell.length_c   1.000
_cell.angle_alpha   90.00
_cell.angle_beta   90.00
_cell.angle_gamma   90.00
#
_symmetry.space_group_name_H-M   'P 1'
#
loop_
_entity.id
_entity.type
_entity.pdbx_description
1 polymer ?
#
loop_
_entity_poly.entity_id
_entity_poly.type
_entity_poly.pdbx_seq_one_letter_code
_entity_poly.pdbx_strand_id
1 'polypeptide(L)'
;MYRDFPLIGSEKFYFPFAINGTHFFPTEDRDGVYLNSGEAPDAIENRVIIENAIEASIEFTNWLVANGARNRYVCAYSRLPDYKWEDFSRNWYEDLQRDWREQLLDIDLVETQSEEIIKLKDALIPYYGNTEETKLKFHKLTSPFIGKGKVPHYDLLLKWIKATGPKNEIEQWGSEIRCDLNAFLKKLQDVKTLQNLSEHLDSDESNTSIKWLNKVFNFIIAEKQSDLLNEYAIIPNQYGDFFSLDDLYLEDSNSQIPDHFLDILKTLGLDWRIELIDRNIVLPGLNIDKKDLSEISETINGILQAERKNAYNQAESVFLQRNNAKEILTDLLCVNESTSKKESFKNQIFF
;
A
#
# COMPACT_ATOMS: atom_id res chain seq x y z
N MET A 1 -47.00 3.16 29.64
CA MET A 1 -45.95 4.18 29.40
C MET A 1 -45.67 4.14 27.91
N TYR A 2 -45.88 5.25 27.18
CA TYR A 2 -45.82 5.28 25.71
C TYR A 2 -44.41 4.89 25.23
N ARG A 3 -44.27 3.68 24.69
CA ARG A 3 -43.07 3.12 24.04
C ARG A 3 -43.19 3.15 22.52
N ASP A 4 -44.05 4.04 22.00
CA ASP A 4 -44.45 4.08 20.58
C ASP A 4 -43.48 4.89 19.71
N PHE A 5 -42.49 5.54 20.33
CA PHE A 5 -41.48 6.36 19.65
C PHE A 5 -40.07 5.82 19.92
N PRO A 6 -39.15 5.92 18.94
CA PRO A 6 -37.77 5.53 19.14
C PRO A 6 -37.13 6.33 20.28
N LEU A 7 -36.30 5.67 21.08
CA LEU A 7 -35.51 6.35 22.11
C LEU A 7 -34.55 7.34 21.44
N ILE A 8 -34.55 8.59 21.91
CA ILE A 8 -33.61 9.60 21.46
C ILE A 8 -32.19 9.10 21.79
N GLY A 9 -31.26 9.12 20.85
CA GLY A 9 -29.90 8.61 21.08
C GLY A 9 -29.69 7.14 20.66
N SER A 10 -30.75 6.40 20.33
CA SER A 10 -30.61 5.00 19.86
C SER A 10 -29.80 4.87 18.56
N GLU A 11 -29.70 5.93 17.76
CA GLU A 11 -28.83 5.98 16.57
C GLU A 11 -27.33 5.83 16.90
N LYS A 12 -26.97 6.04 18.17
CA LYS A 12 -25.61 5.92 18.69
C LYS A 12 -25.25 4.50 19.17
N PHE A 13 -26.20 3.57 19.09
CA PHE A 13 -25.97 2.17 19.44
C PHE A 13 -25.23 1.40 18.33
N TYR A 14 -25.20 1.95 17.11
CA TYR A 14 -24.45 1.41 15.96
C TYR A 14 -24.75 -0.07 15.61
N PHE A 15 -26.00 -0.48 15.77
CA PHE A 15 -26.53 -1.77 15.36
C PHE A 15 -27.21 -1.66 13.98
N PRO A 16 -27.14 -2.68 13.10
CA PRO A 16 -27.51 -2.55 11.70
C PRO A 16 -29.03 -2.57 11.45
N PHE A 17 -29.82 -2.99 12.44
CA PHE A 17 -31.27 -3.15 12.33
C PHE A 17 -32.00 -2.36 13.43
N ALA A 18 -33.33 -2.26 13.32
CA ALA A 18 -34.15 -1.69 14.38
C ALA A 18 -34.54 -2.79 15.38
N ILE A 19 -34.24 -2.59 16.66
CA ILE A 19 -34.70 -3.48 17.74
C ILE A 19 -35.95 -2.86 18.36
N ASN A 20 -37.05 -3.62 18.37
CA ASN A 20 -38.31 -3.19 18.97
C ASN A 20 -38.77 -4.23 20.00
N GLY A 21 -39.19 -3.78 21.17
CA GLY A 21 -39.66 -4.67 22.22
C GLY A 21 -40.31 -3.94 23.39
N THR A 22 -41.23 -4.63 24.06
CA THR A 22 -41.92 -4.12 25.26
C THR A 22 -41.16 -4.44 26.56
N HIS A 23 -39.97 -5.01 26.49
CA HIS A 23 -39.20 -5.44 27.67
C HIS A 23 -37.92 -4.63 27.88
N PHE A 24 -37.73 -3.55 27.12
CA PHE A 24 -36.61 -2.64 27.36
C PHE A 24 -36.83 -1.74 28.57
N PHE A 25 -35.79 -1.64 29.39
CA PHE A 25 -35.67 -0.68 30.48
C PHE A 25 -34.76 0.47 30.05
N PRO A 26 -35.31 1.66 29.77
CA PRO A 26 -34.49 2.80 29.36
C PRO A 26 -33.68 3.37 30.53
N THR A 27 -32.67 4.18 30.22
CA THR A 27 -31.98 5.04 31.20
C THR A 27 -32.95 6.06 31.82
N GLU A 28 -32.57 6.66 32.95
CA GLU A 28 -33.39 7.69 33.63
C GLU A 28 -33.71 8.88 32.69
N ASP A 29 -32.70 9.33 31.94
CA ASP A 29 -32.82 10.41 30.93
C ASP A 29 -33.56 9.96 29.65
N ARG A 30 -33.88 8.66 29.53
CA ARG A 30 -34.56 8.03 28.39
C ARG A 30 -33.84 8.23 27.05
N ASP A 31 -32.52 8.36 27.14
CA ASP A 31 -31.61 8.57 26.01
C ASP A 31 -30.88 7.28 25.58
N GLY A 32 -31.22 6.15 26.19
CA GLY A 32 -30.61 4.87 25.88
C GLY A 32 -31.20 3.71 26.69
N VAL A 33 -30.49 2.59 26.67
CA VAL A 33 -30.85 1.35 27.38
C VAL A 33 -29.94 1.20 28.60
N TYR A 34 -30.47 0.77 29.74
CA TYR A 34 -29.68 0.61 30.96
C TYR A 34 -28.87 -0.70 30.93
N LEU A 35 -27.53 -0.63 30.92
CA LEU A 35 -26.64 -1.79 30.71
C LEU A 35 -25.56 -1.99 31.79
N ASN A 36 -25.27 -0.96 32.59
CA ASN A 36 -24.05 -0.95 33.41
C ASN A 36 -24.05 -1.91 34.62
N SER A 37 -25.18 -2.04 35.31
CA SER A 37 -25.20 -2.84 36.54
C SER A 37 -25.08 -4.34 36.26
N GLY A 38 -24.10 -4.99 36.90
CA GLY A 38 -23.92 -6.45 36.83
C GLY A 38 -25.02 -7.25 37.53
N GLU A 39 -25.71 -6.65 38.50
CA GLU A 39 -26.65 -7.36 39.38
C GLU A 39 -28.11 -6.90 39.22
N ALA A 40 -28.36 -5.70 38.67
CA ALA A 40 -29.71 -5.19 38.53
C ALA A 40 -30.50 -6.03 37.51
N PRO A 41 -31.70 -6.55 37.86
CA PRO A 41 -32.53 -7.34 36.95
C PRO A 41 -32.81 -6.62 35.62
N ASP A 42 -33.12 -5.33 35.67
CA ASP A 42 -33.40 -4.50 34.48
C ASP A 42 -32.21 -4.45 33.50
N ALA A 43 -30.98 -4.36 34.03
CA ALA A 43 -29.77 -4.34 33.22
C ALA A 43 -29.44 -5.73 32.67
N ILE A 44 -29.66 -6.79 33.46
CA ILE A 44 -29.52 -8.18 33.00
C ILE A 44 -30.50 -8.47 31.87
N GLU A 45 -31.77 -8.10 32.02
CA GLU A 45 -32.80 -8.33 31.00
C GLU A 45 -32.48 -7.58 29.70
N ASN A 46 -32.09 -6.30 29.79
CA ASN A 46 -31.64 -5.55 28.62
C ASN A 46 -30.44 -6.21 27.91
N ARG A 47 -29.43 -6.69 28.64
CA ARG A 47 -28.28 -7.39 28.05
C ARG A 47 -28.69 -8.65 27.30
N VAL A 48 -29.58 -9.46 27.88
CA VAL A 48 -30.14 -10.65 27.24
C VAL A 48 -30.90 -10.28 25.95
N ILE A 49 -31.63 -9.17 25.94
CA ILE A 49 -32.30 -8.71 24.71
C ILE A 49 -31.27 -8.32 23.63
N ILE A 50 -30.16 -7.67 24.00
CA ILE A 50 -29.10 -7.30 23.05
C ILE A 50 -28.38 -8.54 22.51
N GLU A 51 -28.06 -9.52 23.35
CA GLU A 51 -27.48 -10.80 22.93
C GLU A 51 -28.37 -11.50 21.89
N ASN A 52 -29.66 -11.67 22.20
CA ASN A 52 -30.63 -12.26 21.28
C ASN A 52 -30.79 -11.43 19.99
N ALA A 53 -30.71 -10.10 20.08
CA ALA A 53 -30.81 -9.24 18.91
C ALA A 53 -29.60 -9.41 17.98
N ILE A 54 -28.39 -9.60 18.54
CA ILE A 54 -27.18 -9.88 17.76
C ILE A 54 -27.27 -11.26 17.09
N GLU A 55 -27.72 -12.30 17.81
CA GLU A 55 -27.96 -13.61 17.21
C GLU A 55 -28.96 -13.54 16.05
N ALA A 56 -30.11 -12.89 16.28
CA ALA A 56 -31.12 -12.67 15.24
C ALA A 56 -30.57 -11.84 14.06
N SER A 57 -29.65 -10.91 14.33
CA SER A 57 -28.99 -10.11 13.28
C SER A 57 -28.16 -10.99 12.34
N ILE A 58 -27.48 -12.00 12.87
CA ILE A 58 -26.70 -12.96 12.07
C ILE A 58 -27.63 -13.86 11.27
N GLU A 59 -28.70 -14.39 11.87
CA GLU A 59 -29.70 -15.18 11.16
C GLU A 59 -30.33 -14.39 10.00
N PHE A 60 -30.72 -13.14 10.26
CA PHE A 60 -31.29 -12.27 9.25
C PHE A 60 -30.26 -11.91 8.16
N THR A 61 -28.99 -11.71 8.53
CA THR A 61 -27.90 -11.51 7.57
C THR A 61 -27.74 -12.71 6.64
N ASN A 62 -27.76 -13.93 7.18
CA ASN A 62 -27.72 -15.16 6.38
C ASN A 62 -28.94 -15.30 5.47
N TRP A 63 -30.13 -14.92 5.96
CA TRP A 63 -31.33 -14.86 5.14
C TRP A 63 -31.19 -13.85 3.99
N LEU A 64 -30.63 -12.66 4.22
CA LEU A 64 -30.35 -11.66 3.18
C LEU A 64 -29.38 -12.21 2.12
N VAL A 65 -28.35 -12.94 2.55
CA VAL A 65 -27.39 -13.61 1.65
C VAL A 65 -28.11 -14.64 0.77
N ALA A 66 -28.91 -15.52 1.37
CA ALA A 66 -29.65 -16.57 0.67
C ALA A 66 -30.68 -16.01 -0.33
N ASN A 67 -31.23 -14.82 -0.06
CA ASN A 67 -32.19 -14.14 -0.92
C ASN A 67 -31.55 -13.18 -1.93
N GLY A 68 -30.21 -13.18 -2.07
CA GLY A 68 -29.52 -12.38 -3.08
C GLY A 68 -29.57 -10.86 -2.83
N ALA A 69 -29.79 -10.43 -1.58
CA ALA A 69 -29.79 -9.01 -1.23
C ALA A 69 -28.43 -8.36 -1.57
N ARG A 70 -28.45 -7.06 -1.86
CA ARG A 70 -27.27 -6.22 -2.15
C ARG A 70 -27.13 -5.14 -1.08
N ASN A 71 -26.06 -4.36 -1.12
CA ASN A 71 -25.65 -3.40 -0.10
C ASN A 71 -25.44 -4.03 1.28
N ARG A 72 -24.85 -5.23 1.32
CA ARG A 72 -24.71 -6.04 2.55
C ARG A 72 -23.74 -5.43 3.58
N TYR A 73 -23.00 -4.38 3.23
CA TYR A 73 -22.18 -3.60 4.16
C TYR A 73 -22.96 -3.12 5.39
N VAL A 74 -24.29 -2.95 5.28
CA VAL A 74 -25.14 -2.56 6.41
C VAL A 74 -25.02 -3.57 7.54
N CYS A 75 -24.92 -4.87 7.25
CA CYS A 75 -24.82 -5.91 8.28
C CYS A 75 -23.51 -5.83 9.09
N ALA A 76 -22.49 -5.15 8.57
CA ALA A 76 -21.21 -4.99 9.25
C ALA A 76 -21.15 -3.83 10.26
N TYR A 77 -22.21 -3.00 10.37
CA TYR A 77 -22.29 -1.98 11.42
C TYR A 77 -22.32 -2.66 12.80
N SER A 78 -21.17 -2.67 13.46
CA SER A 78 -20.96 -3.40 14.71
C SER A 78 -20.05 -2.63 15.66
N ARG A 79 -20.14 -1.30 15.66
CA ARG A 79 -19.28 -0.45 16.51
C ARG A 79 -19.69 -0.53 17.97
N LEU A 80 -18.77 -0.14 18.85
CA LEU A 80 -19.12 0.09 20.26
C LEU A 80 -20.10 1.26 20.35
N PRO A 81 -21.27 1.09 21.01
CA PRO A 81 -22.18 2.19 21.29
C PRO A 81 -21.48 3.39 21.92
N ASP A 82 -21.85 4.60 21.51
CA ASP A 82 -21.49 5.84 22.22
C ASP A 82 -22.34 5.91 23.49
N TYR A 83 -21.86 5.21 24.51
CA TYR A 83 -22.52 4.95 25.79
C TYR A 83 -21.55 5.25 26.94
N LYS A 84 -22.08 5.65 28.11
CA LYS A 84 -21.27 5.87 29.32
C LYS A 84 -20.98 4.53 29.99
N TRP A 85 -19.97 3.85 29.45
CA TRP A 85 -19.56 2.53 29.89
C TRP A 85 -18.95 2.52 31.30
N GLU A 86 -19.32 1.50 32.06
CA GLU A 86 -18.57 1.02 33.24
C GLU A 86 -17.71 -0.18 32.83
N ASP A 87 -16.63 -0.47 33.56
CA ASP A 87 -15.67 -1.51 33.17
C ASP A 87 -16.31 -2.87 32.92
N PHE A 88 -17.27 -3.28 33.78
CA PHE A 88 -17.99 -4.54 33.63
C PHE A 88 -18.80 -4.62 32.33
N SER A 89 -19.67 -3.63 32.08
CA SER A 89 -20.55 -3.64 30.91
C SER A 89 -19.78 -3.43 29.62
N ARG A 90 -18.68 -2.68 29.67
CA ARG A 90 -17.78 -2.50 28.54
C ARG A 90 -17.15 -3.83 28.13
N ASN A 91 -16.55 -4.54 29.09
CA ASN A 91 -15.89 -5.82 28.82
C ASN A 91 -16.89 -6.84 28.26
N TRP A 92 -18.08 -6.92 28.84
CA TRP A 92 -19.17 -7.76 28.33
C TRP A 92 -19.51 -7.45 26.86
N TYR A 93 -19.68 -6.17 26.51
CA TYR A 93 -20.04 -5.81 25.14
C TYR A 93 -18.86 -6.01 24.18
N GLU A 94 -17.62 -5.74 24.59
CA GLU A 94 -16.43 -5.99 23.77
C GLU A 94 -16.25 -7.49 23.47
N ASP A 95 -16.53 -8.36 24.44
CA ASP A 95 -16.56 -9.82 24.22
C ASP A 95 -17.68 -10.22 23.24
N LEU A 96 -18.91 -9.73 23.45
CA LEU A 96 -20.05 -9.97 22.57
C LEU A 96 -19.80 -9.47 21.13
N GLN A 97 -19.19 -8.29 21.00
CA GLN A 97 -18.84 -7.69 19.72
C GLN A 97 -17.78 -8.51 18.98
N ARG A 98 -16.78 -9.07 19.70
CA ARG A 98 -15.77 -9.95 19.11
C ARG A 98 -16.43 -11.18 18.51
N ASP A 99 -17.25 -11.87 19.28
CA ASP A 99 -17.96 -13.09 18.84
C ASP A 99 -18.91 -12.80 17.66
N TRP A 100 -19.55 -11.62 17.67
CA TRP A 100 -20.38 -11.14 16.57
C TRP A 100 -19.56 -10.91 15.29
N ARG A 101 -18.42 -10.20 15.39
CA ARG A 101 -17.55 -9.90 14.25
C ARG A 101 -16.89 -11.15 13.68
N GLU A 102 -16.50 -12.10 14.53
CA GLU A 102 -15.98 -13.40 14.12
C GLU A 102 -16.96 -14.15 13.21
N GLN A 103 -18.26 -14.12 13.53
CA GLN A 103 -19.29 -14.71 12.66
C GLN A 103 -19.44 -13.93 11.35
N LEU A 104 -19.46 -12.59 11.39
CA LEU A 104 -19.59 -11.75 10.20
C LEU A 104 -18.43 -11.93 9.20
N LEU A 105 -17.23 -12.23 9.70
CA LEU A 105 -16.04 -12.47 8.87
C LEU A 105 -16.23 -13.60 7.85
N ASP A 106 -17.01 -14.62 8.21
CA ASP A 106 -17.22 -15.82 7.41
C ASP A 106 -18.42 -15.74 6.45
N ILE A 107 -19.18 -14.65 6.48
CA ILE A 107 -20.36 -14.42 5.65
C ILE A 107 -19.99 -13.68 4.37
N ASP A 108 -20.59 -14.07 3.24
CA ASP A 108 -20.45 -13.42 1.93
C ASP A 108 -21.13 -12.04 1.90
N LEU A 109 -20.42 -11.03 2.39
CA LEU A 109 -20.93 -9.65 2.53
C LEU A 109 -20.37 -8.70 1.48
N VAL A 110 -19.13 -8.88 1.03
CA VAL A 110 -18.43 -7.84 0.27
C VAL A 110 -18.70 -7.99 -1.22
N GLU A 111 -19.50 -7.07 -1.76
CA GLU A 111 -19.64 -6.88 -3.20
C GLU A 111 -18.36 -6.26 -3.76
N THR A 112 -17.68 -7.02 -4.62
CA THR A 112 -16.35 -6.67 -5.13
C THR A 112 -16.43 -5.90 -6.45
N GLN A 113 -15.29 -5.38 -6.91
CA GLN A 113 -15.20 -4.70 -8.19
C GLN A 113 -15.38 -5.66 -9.39
N SER A 114 -15.28 -6.98 -9.20
CA SER A 114 -15.60 -8.01 -10.20
C SER A 114 -17.07 -8.46 -10.19
N GLU A 115 -17.94 -7.79 -9.41
CA GLU A 115 -19.36 -8.13 -9.18
C GLU A 115 -19.61 -9.42 -8.38
N GLU A 116 -18.55 -10.15 -8.03
CA GLU A 116 -18.60 -11.28 -7.12
C GLU A 116 -18.85 -10.80 -5.69
N ILE A 117 -19.50 -11.64 -4.89
CA ILE A 117 -19.67 -11.40 -3.46
C ILE A 117 -18.78 -12.38 -2.72
N ILE A 118 -17.88 -11.86 -1.89
CA ILE A 118 -16.92 -12.64 -1.12
C ILE A 118 -17.15 -12.48 0.38
N LYS A 119 -16.55 -13.39 1.14
CA LYS A 119 -16.49 -13.30 2.60
C LYS A 119 -15.76 -12.05 3.04
N LEU A 120 -16.19 -11.47 4.16
CA LEU A 120 -15.56 -10.26 4.69
C LEU A 120 -14.08 -10.48 5.04
N LYS A 121 -13.70 -11.67 5.53
CA LYS A 121 -12.30 -12.01 5.84
C LYS A 121 -11.38 -12.13 4.62
N ASP A 122 -11.95 -12.41 3.45
CA ASP A 122 -11.20 -12.56 2.21
C ASP A 122 -11.06 -11.23 1.47
N ALA A 123 -11.80 -10.21 1.91
CA ALA A 123 -11.77 -8.87 1.37
C ALA A 123 -10.68 -8.01 2.00
N LEU A 124 -10.12 -7.12 1.19
CA LEU A 124 -9.20 -6.07 1.61
C LEU A 124 -9.79 -4.71 1.25
N ILE A 125 -10.23 -3.97 2.27
CA ILE A 125 -10.83 -2.63 2.12
C ILE A 125 -9.70 -1.60 2.12
N PRO A 126 -9.42 -0.90 1.00
CA PRO A 126 -8.39 0.15 0.98
C PRO A 126 -8.76 1.30 1.91
N TYR A 127 -7.84 1.70 2.78
CA TYR A 127 -8.08 2.78 3.75
C TYR A 127 -6.84 3.66 3.90
N TYR A 128 -6.88 4.84 3.29
CA TYR A 128 -5.86 5.85 3.48
C TYR A 128 -6.43 7.27 3.26
N GLY A 129 -5.87 8.23 4.00
CA GLY A 129 -6.21 9.65 3.88
C GLY A 129 -7.41 10.08 4.73
N ASN A 130 -7.50 11.40 4.91
CA ASN A 130 -8.52 12.02 5.75
C ASN A 130 -9.79 12.40 4.99
N THR A 131 -9.67 12.72 3.70
CA THR A 131 -10.78 13.14 2.84
C THR A 131 -11.41 11.95 2.11
N GLU A 132 -12.67 12.07 1.69
CA GLU A 132 -13.31 11.07 0.84
C GLU A 132 -12.61 10.95 -0.52
N GLU A 133 -12.15 12.07 -1.07
CA GLU A 133 -11.43 12.10 -2.34
C GLU A 133 -10.12 11.30 -2.30
N THR A 134 -9.31 11.47 -1.25
CA THR A 134 -8.06 10.72 -1.08
C THR A 134 -8.34 9.21 -0.91
N LYS A 135 -9.37 8.83 -0.15
CA LYS A 135 -9.77 7.42 0.02
C LYS A 135 -10.15 6.77 -1.31
N LEU A 136 -10.93 7.48 -2.13
CA LEU A 136 -11.35 7.00 -3.45
C LEU A 136 -10.16 6.92 -4.43
N LYS A 137 -9.25 7.90 -4.41
CA LYS A 137 -8.00 7.84 -5.19
C LYS A 137 -7.15 6.63 -4.79
N PHE A 138 -7.01 6.38 -3.49
CA PHE A 138 -6.26 5.24 -2.98
C PHE A 138 -6.87 3.89 -3.41
N HIS A 139 -8.19 3.74 -3.36
CA HIS A 139 -8.86 2.54 -3.88
C HIS A 139 -8.61 2.33 -5.37
N LYS A 140 -8.71 3.39 -6.19
CA LYS A 140 -8.45 3.29 -7.62
C LYS A 140 -7.01 2.86 -7.95
N LEU A 141 -6.05 3.26 -7.12
CA LEU A 141 -4.64 2.90 -7.27
C LEU A 141 -4.37 1.45 -6.84
N THR A 142 -4.96 1.04 -5.71
CA THR A 142 -4.68 -0.26 -5.09
C THR A 142 -5.53 -1.40 -5.67
N SER A 143 -6.72 -1.11 -6.21
CA SER A 143 -7.64 -2.13 -6.77
C SER A 143 -7.01 -3.02 -7.85
N PRO A 144 -6.27 -2.48 -8.84
CA PRO A 144 -5.58 -3.31 -9.83
C PRO A 144 -4.53 -4.25 -9.21
N PHE A 145 -3.86 -3.81 -8.15
CA PHE A 145 -2.78 -4.56 -7.51
C PHE A 145 -3.30 -5.59 -6.49
N ILE A 146 -4.28 -5.23 -5.67
CA ILE A 146 -4.87 -6.16 -4.71
C ILE A 146 -5.72 -7.23 -5.42
N GLY A 147 -6.27 -6.86 -6.58
CA GLY A 147 -7.19 -7.68 -7.36
C GLY A 147 -8.62 -7.18 -7.22
N LYS A 148 -9.31 -7.01 -8.36
CA LYS A 148 -10.68 -6.49 -8.43
C LYS A 148 -11.68 -7.36 -7.65
N GLY A 149 -11.43 -8.67 -7.56
CA GLY A 149 -12.25 -9.62 -6.80
C GLY A 149 -11.94 -9.70 -5.30
N LYS A 150 -11.03 -8.86 -4.79
CA LYS A 150 -10.71 -8.81 -3.34
C LYS A 150 -11.01 -7.46 -2.70
N VAL A 151 -11.24 -6.43 -3.49
CA VAL A 151 -11.57 -5.09 -2.99
C VAL A 151 -13.07 -4.83 -3.14
N PRO A 152 -13.69 -4.05 -2.22
CA PRO A 152 -15.08 -3.66 -2.38
C PRO A 152 -15.27 -2.85 -3.67
N HIS A 153 -16.47 -2.88 -4.23
CA HIS A 153 -16.85 -2.02 -5.35
C HIS A 153 -16.59 -0.54 -5.01
N TYR A 154 -16.10 0.23 -5.99
CA TYR A 154 -15.71 1.63 -5.81
C TYR A 154 -16.79 2.48 -5.11
N ASP A 155 -18.04 2.38 -5.55
CA ASP A 155 -19.19 3.13 -4.98
C ASP A 155 -19.56 2.72 -3.54
N LEU A 156 -19.08 1.56 -3.09
CA LEU A 156 -19.34 1.03 -1.75
C LEU A 156 -18.16 1.24 -0.79
N LEU A 157 -17.01 1.75 -1.26
CA LEU A 157 -15.81 1.93 -0.44
C LEU A 157 -16.09 2.73 0.84
N LEU A 158 -16.65 3.94 0.70
CA LEU A 158 -16.88 4.83 1.85
C LEU A 158 -17.88 4.23 2.84
N LYS A 159 -18.86 3.49 2.32
CA LYS A 159 -19.86 2.77 3.12
C LYS A 159 -19.21 1.63 3.91
N TRP A 160 -18.31 0.86 3.29
CA TRP A 160 -17.53 -0.18 3.96
C TRP A 160 -16.58 0.36 5.02
N ILE A 161 -15.90 1.47 4.74
CA ILE A 161 -15.06 2.18 5.73
C ILE A 161 -15.90 2.62 6.93
N LYS A 162 -17.11 3.13 6.69
CA LYS A 162 -18.02 3.52 7.79
C LYS A 162 -18.52 2.31 8.58
N ALA A 163 -18.91 1.23 7.90
CA ALA A 163 -19.46 0.03 8.53
C ALA A 163 -18.43 -0.69 9.42
N THR A 164 -17.20 -0.83 8.93
CA THR A 164 -16.11 -1.52 9.67
C THR A 164 -15.53 -0.69 10.82
N GLY A 165 -15.94 0.57 11.00
CA GLY A 165 -15.58 1.40 12.14
C GLY A 165 -14.28 2.19 11.99
N PRO A 166 -13.89 3.01 12.98
CA PRO A 166 -12.66 3.81 12.94
C PRO A 166 -11.40 2.93 13.09
N LYS A 167 -10.22 3.52 12.81
CA LYS A 167 -8.94 2.80 12.83
C LYS A 167 -8.64 2.13 14.19
N ASN A 168 -9.02 2.74 15.30
CA ASN A 168 -8.82 2.20 16.65
C ASN A 168 -9.73 1.01 17.01
N GLU A 169 -10.80 0.77 16.25
CA GLU A 169 -11.69 -0.39 16.44
C GLU A 169 -11.36 -1.53 15.45
N ILE A 170 -10.39 -1.35 14.55
CA ILE A 170 -10.14 -2.34 13.48
C ILE A 170 -9.52 -3.63 14.01
N GLU A 171 -8.66 -3.53 15.03
CA GLU A 171 -7.99 -4.68 15.64
C GLU A 171 -8.99 -5.67 16.26
N GLN A 172 -10.14 -5.16 16.74
CA GLN A 172 -11.23 -5.97 17.30
C GLN A 172 -11.94 -6.83 16.24
N TRP A 173 -11.70 -6.63 14.94
CA TRP A 173 -12.18 -7.57 13.92
C TRP A 173 -11.40 -8.88 13.91
N GLY A 174 -10.21 -8.95 14.53
CA GLY A 174 -9.43 -10.18 14.60
C GLY A 174 -8.86 -10.68 13.25
N SER A 175 -9.06 -9.93 12.16
CA SER A 175 -8.59 -10.25 10.82
C SER A 175 -8.18 -8.99 10.05
N GLU A 176 -7.22 -9.12 9.13
CA GLU A 176 -6.73 -8.03 8.27
C GLU A 176 -7.73 -7.74 7.15
N ILE A 177 -8.85 -7.08 7.49
CA ILE A 177 -9.90 -6.69 6.53
C ILE A 177 -9.64 -5.34 5.86
N ARG A 178 -8.61 -4.60 6.32
CA ARG A 178 -8.22 -3.29 5.78
C ARG A 178 -6.79 -3.32 5.26
N CYS A 179 -6.58 -2.62 4.15
CA CYS A 179 -5.25 -2.37 3.62
C CYS A 179 -4.98 -0.87 3.71
N ASP A 180 -4.07 -0.46 4.59
CA ASP A 180 -3.57 0.92 4.61
C ASP A 180 -2.37 1.08 3.65
N LEU A 181 -1.81 2.30 3.60
CA LEU A 181 -0.68 2.59 2.72
C LEU A 181 0.54 1.72 3.06
N ASN A 182 0.88 1.56 4.34
CA ASN A 182 2.03 0.74 4.74
C ASN A 182 1.84 -0.73 4.38
N ALA A 183 0.67 -1.30 4.69
CA ALA A 183 0.34 -2.68 4.32
C ALA A 183 0.38 -2.88 2.79
N PHE A 184 -0.07 -1.89 2.03
CA PHE A 184 0.02 -1.91 0.57
C PHE A 184 1.46 -1.85 0.07
N LEU A 185 2.29 -0.92 0.56
CA LEU A 185 3.69 -0.78 0.14
C LEU A 185 4.52 -2.01 0.51
N LYS A 186 4.26 -2.62 1.66
CA LYS A 186 4.89 -3.89 2.04
C LYS A 186 4.56 -5.01 1.04
N LYS A 187 3.29 -5.16 0.67
CA LYS A 187 2.86 -6.13 -0.36
C LYS A 187 3.48 -5.82 -1.72
N LEU A 188 3.64 -4.54 -2.07
CA LEU A 188 4.29 -4.10 -3.31
C LEU A 188 5.80 -4.40 -3.31
N GLN A 189 6.49 -4.20 -2.18
CA GLN A 189 7.90 -4.55 -2.02
C GLN A 189 8.14 -6.05 -2.21
N ASP A 190 7.23 -6.91 -1.74
CA ASP A 190 7.33 -8.36 -1.87
C ASP A 190 7.31 -8.85 -3.33
N VAL A 191 6.88 -8.02 -4.28
CA VAL A 191 6.93 -8.29 -5.72
C VAL A 191 8.37 -8.30 -6.26
N LYS A 192 9.26 -7.52 -5.65
CA LYS A 192 10.71 -7.41 -5.92
C LYS A 192 11.14 -6.88 -7.28
N THR A 193 10.41 -7.14 -8.36
CA THR A 193 10.83 -6.75 -9.71
C THR A 193 9.68 -6.20 -10.55
N LEU A 194 10.02 -5.38 -11.53
CA LEU A 194 9.08 -4.81 -12.50
C LEU A 194 8.43 -5.89 -13.36
N GLN A 195 9.18 -6.97 -13.68
CA GLN A 195 8.64 -8.12 -14.40
C GLN A 195 7.53 -8.80 -13.59
N ASN A 196 7.81 -9.16 -12.33
CA ASN A 196 6.80 -9.77 -11.45
C ASN A 196 5.58 -8.84 -11.28
N LEU A 197 5.80 -7.52 -11.23
CA LEU A 197 4.71 -6.55 -11.16
C LEU A 197 3.84 -6.57 -12.43
N SER A 198 4.47 -6.67 -13.62
CA SER A 198 3.73 -6.74 -14.89
C SER A 198 2.88 -8.01 -15.01
N GLU A 199 3.41 -9.15 -14.55
CA GLU A 199 2.69 -10.42 -14.48
C GLU A 199 1.53 -10.32 -13.47
N HIS A 200 1.75 -9.69 -12.32
CA HIS A 200 0.75 -9.53 -11.27
C HIS A 200 -0.40 -8.57 -11.65
N LEU A 201 -0.15 -7.57 -12.49
CA LEU A 201 -1.17 -6.64 -12.97
C LEU A 201 -1.96 -7.15 -14.19
N ASP A 202 -1.72 -8.40 -14.62
CA ASP A 202 -2.28 -9.01 -15.83
C ASP A 202 -2.10 -8.12 -17.07
N SER A 203 -0.95 -7.46 -17.20
CA SER A 203 -0.66 -6.54 -18.31
C SER A 203 0.51 -7.03 -19.15
N ASP A 204 0.25 -7.41 -20.41
CA ASP A 204 1.29 -7.81 -21.39
C ASP A 204 2.20 -6.64 -21.83
N GLU A 205 1.87 -5.40 -21.45
CA GLU A 205 2.64 -4.21 -21.81
C GLU A 205 3.55 -3.75 -20.67
N SER A 206 4.88 -3.88 -20.85
CA SER A 206 5.94 -3.40 -19.94
C SER A 206 5.73 -1.94 -19.45
N ASN A 207 5.16 -1.07 -20.28
CA ASN A 207 4.96 0.34 -19.95
C ASN A 207 3.75 0.59 -19.03
N THR A 208 2.83 -0.37 -18.89
CA THR A 208 1.65 -0.22 -18.03
C THR A 208 2.02 -0.25 -16.56
N SER A 209 2.93 -1.14 -16.16
CA SER A 209 3.46 -1.22 -14.79
C SER A 209 4.18 0.06 -14.37
N ILE A 210 5.02 0.61 -15.25
CA ILE A 210 5.73 1.88 -15.00
C ILE A 210 4.75 3.04 -14.85
N LYS A 211 3.79 3.17 -15.76
CA LYS A 211 2.74 4.21 -15.67
C LYS A 211 1.93 4.09 -14.39
N TRP A 212 1.68 2.86 -13.92
CA TRP A 212 0.99 2.61 -12.66
C TRP A 212 1.86 2.98 -11.46
N LEU A 213 3.14 2.57 -11.41
CA LEU A 213 4.10 2.96 -10.37
C LEU A 213 4.23 4.48 -10.27
N ASN A 214 4.33 5.18 -11.39
CA ASN A 214 4.35 6.64 -11.41
C ASN A 214 3.08 7.25 -10.78
N LYS A 215 1.91 6.64 -10.95
CA LYS A 215 0.68 7.11 -10.24
C LYS A 215 0.77 6.86 -8.75
N VAL A 216 1.35 5.73 -8.32
CA VAL A 216 1.58 5.41 -6.90
C VAL A 216 2.55 6.41 -6.27
N PHE A 217 3.71 6.66 -6.90
CA PHE A 217 4.69 7.62 -6.38
C PHE A 217 4.14 9.05 -6.32
N ASN A 218 3.43 9.49 -7.37
CA ASN A 218 2.75 10.78 -7.36
C ASN A 218 1.73 10.90 -6.22
N PHE A 219 1.02 9.82 -5.90
CA PHE A 219 0.09 9.78 -4.77
C PHE A 219 0.83 9.91 -3.43
N ILE A 220 1.89 9.14 -3.22
CA ILE A 220 2.71 9.18 -1.99
C ILE A 220 3.30 10.57 -1.76
N ILE A 221 3.84 11.19 -2.83
CA ILE A 221 4.42 12.54 -2.77
C ILE A 221 3.34 13.59 -2.50
N ALA A 222 2.18 13.51 -3.18
CA ALA A 222 1.08 14.45 -2.98
C ALA A 222 0.52 14.41 -1.54
N GLU A 223 0.52 13.24 -0.91
CA GLU A 223 0.10 13.03 0.48
C GLU A 223 1.24 13.28 1.50
N LYS A 224 2.37 13.82 1.04
CA LYS A 224 3.55 14.16 1.86
C LYS A 224 4.09 12.97 2.66
N GLN A 225 4.13 11.80 2.03
CA GLN A 225 4.68 10.56 2.61
C GLN A 225 5.93 10.10 1.86
N SER A 226 6.73 11.04 1.33
CA SER A 226 7.93 10.73 0.55
C SER A 226 8.93 9.84 1.29
N ASP A 227 8.99 9.94 2.62
CA ASP A 227 9.90 9.15 3.46
C ASP A 227 9.66 7.63 3.31
N LEU A 228 8.43 7.22 2.98
CA LEU A 228 8.11 5.81 2.73
C LEU A 228 8.84 5.25 1.49
N LEU A 229 9.29 6.09 0.57
CA LEU A 229 10.09 5.66 -0.58
C LEU A 229 11.52 5.25 -0.17
N ASN A 230 11.99 5.73 0.97
CA ASN A 230 13.26 5.33 1.56
C ASN A 230 13.09 4.06 2.42
N GLU A 231 11.92 3.89 3.05
CA GLU A 231 11.64 2.75 3.91
C GLU A 231 11.32 1.46 3.13
N TYR A 232 10.58 1.58 2.01
CA TYR A 232 10.14 0.44 1.22
C TYR A 232 10.90 0.33 -0.10
N ALA A 233 11.40 -0.86 -0.40
CA ALA A 233 12.10 -1.16 -1.65
C ALA A 233 11.09 -1.40 -2.78
N ILE A 234 10.66 -0.32 -3.43
CA ILE A 234 9.61 -0.34 -4.46
C ILE A 234 9.98 0.41 -5.74
N ILE A 235 11.15 1.05 -5.78
CA ILE A 235 11.59 1.84 -6.93
C ILE A 235 12.45 0.95 -7.82
N PRO A 236 12.08 0.73 -9.09
CA PRO A 236 12.89 -0.07 -10.00
C PRO A 236 14.17 0.66 -10.39
N ASN A 237 15.29 -0.06 -10.35
CA ASN A 237 16.51 0.32 -11.05
C ASN A 237 16.37 0.07 -12.57
N GLN A 238 17.42 0.32 -13.36
CA GLN A 238 17.39 0.12 -14.81
C GLN A 238 17.31 -1.34 -15.27
N TYR A 239 17.51 -2.30 -14.37
CA TYR A 239 17.23 -3.72 -14.62
C TYR A 239 15.81 -4.12 -14.21
N GLY A 240 15.05 -3.22 -13.58
CA GLY A 240 13.72 -3.46 -13.08
C GLY A 240 13.67 -4.08 -11.68
N ASP A 241 14.80 -4.22 -10.99
CA ASP A 241 14.85 -4.70 -9.60
C ASP A 241 14.46 -3.57 -8.64
N PHE A 242 13.62 -3.85 -7.65
CA PHE A 242 13.14 -2.84 -6.71
C PHE A 242 14.13 -2.59 -5.57
N PHE A 243 14.40 -1.31 -5.32
CA PHE A 243 15.25 -0.81 -4.25
C PHE A 243 14.57 0.35 -3.51
N SER A 244 15.11 0.65 -2.33
CA SER A 244 14.82 1.88 -1.58
C SER A 244 15.39 3.08 -2.31
N LEU A 245 14.76 4.25 -2.15
CA LEU A 245 15.26 5.48 -2.77
C LEU A 245 16.67 5.85 -2.29
N ASP A 246 17.02 5.57 -1.04
CA ASP A 246 18.34 5.85 -0.47
C ASP A 246 19.49 5.06 -1.12
N ASP A 247 19.18 3.93 -1.78
CA ASP A 247 20.15 3.08 -2.47
C ASP A 247 20.29 3.43 -3.97
N LEU A 248 19.54 4.43 -4.44
CA LEU A 248 19.43 4.75 -5.86
C LEU A 248 19.84 6.19 -6.18
N TYR A 249 20.34 6.35 -7.40
CA TYR A 249 20.73 7.62 -8.00
C TYR A 249 19.86 7.93 -9.22
N LEU A 250 19.59 9.21 -9.42
CA LEU A 250 18.89 9.69 -10.59
C LEU A 250 19.89 10.09 -11.69
N GLU A 251 19.63 9.71 -12.95
CA GLU A 251 20.37 10.32 -14.07
C GLU A 251 19.95 11.78 -14.23
N ASP A 252 20.91 12.69 -14.50
CA ASP A 252 20.55 14.07 -14.77
C ASP A 252 19.72 14.18 -16.05
N SER A 253 18.51 14.75 -15.95
CA SER A 253 17.55 14.85 -17.05
C SER A 253 18.06 15.69 -18.24
N ASN A 254 19.05 16.56 -18.00
CA ASN A 254 19.66 17.38 -19.07
C ASN A 254 20.81 16.67 -19.77
N SER A 255 21.38 15.64 -19.15
CA SER A 255 22.61 14.97 -19.55
C SER A 255 22.52 13.47 -19.25
N GLN A 256 21.50 12.81 -19.80
CA GLN A 256 21.32 11.37 -19.67
C GLN A 256 22.58 10.66 -20.13
N ILE A 257 23.06 9.70 -19.35
CA ILE A 257 24.25 8.92 -19.61
C ILE A 257 23.94 7.96 -20.77
N PRO A 258 24.60 8.09 -21.92
CA PRO A 258 24.48 7.14 -23.01
C PRO A 258 24.77 5.70 -22.58
N ASP A 259 23.97 4.76 -23.09
CA ASP A 259 24.06 3.34 -22.71
C ASP A 259 25.44 2.73 -22.95
N HIS A 260 26.13 3.15 -24.01
CA HIS A 260 27.47 2.65 -24.31
C HIS A 260 28.49 2.96 -23.19
N PHE A 261 28.38 4.09 -22.48
CA PHE A 261 29.28 4.37 -21.37
C PHE A 261 28.99 3.48 -20.16
N LEU A 262 27.72 3.23 -19.89
CA LEU A 262 27.30 2.28 -18.86
C LEU A 262 27.75 0.84 -19.20
N ASP A 263 27.74 0.46 -20.49
CA ASP A 263 28.21 -0.84 -20.96
C ASP A 263 29.74 -0.99 -20.80
N ILE A 264 30.50 0.06 -21.13
CA ILE A 264 31.94 0.10 -20.93
C ILE A 264 32.27 0.00 -19.44
N LEU A 265 31.58 0.76 -18.60
CA LEU A 265 31.77 0.73 -17.15
C LEU A 265 31.48 -0.67 -16.58
N LYS A 266 30.41 -1.32 -17.04
CA LYS A 266 30.08 -2.70 -16.68
C LYS A 266 31.20 -3.66 -17.07
N THR A 267 31.76 -3.50 -18.26
CA THR A 267 32.90 -4.30 -18.75
C THR A 267 34.18 -4.04 -17.92
N LEU A 268 34.31 -2.83 -17.38
CA LEU A 268 35.37 -2.46 -16.43
C LEU A 268 35.14 -3.01 -15.01
N GLY A 269 33.99 -3.65 -14.74
CA GLY A 269 33.67 -4.33 -13.49
C GLY A 269 32.81 -3.53 -12.52
N LEU A 270 32.25 -2.38 -12.93
CA LEU A 270 31.30 -1.58 -12.14
C LEU A 270 30.00 -1.42 -12.91
N ASP A 271 28.86 -1.76 -12.31
CA ASP A 271 27.58 -1.71 -13.01
C ASP A 271 26.66 -0.66 -12.40
N TRP A 272 26.71 0.58 -12.92
CA TRP A 272 25.86 1.67 -12.42
C TRP A 272 24.37 1.43 -12.65
N ARG A 273 23.96 0.55 -13.57
CA ARG A 273 22.55 0.28 -13.81
C ARG A 273 21.83 -0.38 -12.63
N ILE A 274 22.60 -0.98 -11.69
CA ILE A 274 22.04 -1.57 -10.48
C ILE A 274 21.55 -0.51 -9.49
N GLU A 275 22.17 0.67 -9.53
CA GLU A 275 21.97 1.78 -8.58
C GLU A 275 21.35 3.01 -9.26
N LEU A 276 21.08 2.96 -10.57
CA LEU A 276 20.36 4.02 -11.28
C LEU A 276 18.87 3.71 -11.34
N ILE A 277 18.04 4.70 -11.05
CA ILE A 277 16.57 4.62 -11.20
C ILE A 277 16.21 4.39 -12.68
N ASP A 278 15.18 3.59 -12.95
CA ASP A 278 14.61 3.43 -14.29
C ASP A 278 14.22 4.80 -14.88
N ARG A 279 14.65 5.06 -16.11
CA ARG A 279 14.51 6.36 -16.79
C ARG A 279 13.06 6.81 -17.00
N ASN A 280 12.11 5.87 -16.95
CA ASN A 280 10.69 6.17 -17.13
C ASN A 280 9.97 6.43 -15.80
N ILE A 281 10.65 6.27 -14.67
CA ILE A 281 10.12 6.63 -13.35
C ILE A 281 10.23 8.13 -13.13
N VAL A 282 9.15 8.72 -12.63
CA VAL A 282 9.04 10.16 -12.39
C VAL A 282 8.77 10.40 -10.91
N LEU A 283 9.72 11.03 -10.22
CA LEU A 283 9.67 11.36 -8.80
C LEU A 283 9.72 12.89 -8.62
N PRO A 284 8.61 13.61 -8.87
CA PRO A 284 8.63 15.06 -8.90
C PRO A 284 8.84 15.66 -7.50
N GLY A 285 9.73 16.65 -7.41
CA GLY A 285 9.94 17.44 -6.20
C GLY A 285 10.75 16.75 -5.10
N LEU A 286 11.33 15.57 -5.37
CA LEU A 286 12.29 14.93 -4.48
C LEU A 286 13.72 15.37 -4.84
N ASN A 287 14.54 15.56 -3.81
CA ASN A 287 15.97 15.81 -3.98
C ASN A 287 16.70 14.47 -3.91
N ILE A 288 17.06 13.93 -5.06
CA ILE A 288 17.72 12.62 -5.21
C ILE A 288 19.14 12.88 -5.70
N ASP A 289 20.11 12.19 -5.11
CA ASP A 289 21.49 12.26 -5.56
C ASP A 289 21.59 11.82 -7.01
N LYS A 290 22.38 12.56 -7.79
CA LYS A 290 22.47 12.36 -9.23
C LYS A 290 23.79 11.75 -9.60
N LYS A 291 23.77 10.94 -10.66
CA LYS A 291 24.97 10.60 -11.43
C LYS A 291 24.89 11.21 -12.81
N ASP A 292 26.02 11.74 -13.27
CA ASP A 292 26.11 12.43 -14.55
C ASP A 292 27.23 11.91 -15.45
N LEU A 293 27.30 12.51 -16.64
CA LEU A 293 28.31 12.21 -17.65
C LEU A 293 29.74 12.53 -17.21
N SER A 294 29.94 13.52 -16.34
CA SER A 294 31.27 13.88 -15.86
C SER A 294 31.75 12.83 -14.87
N GLU A 295 30.91 12.42 -13.93
CA GLU A 295 31.24 11.41 -12.93
C GLU A 295 31.55 10.04 -13.55
N ILE A 296 30.80 9.61 -14.58
CA ILE A 296 31.10 8.34 -15.25
C ILE A 296 32.43 8.43 -16.01
N SER A 297 32.74 9.58 -16.61
CA SER A 297 34.01 9.82 -17.29
C SER A 297 35.17 9.76 -16.30
N GLU A 298 35.07 10.47 -15.17
CA GLU A 298 36.05 10.45 -14.09
C GLU A 298 36.26 9.05 -13.53
N THR A 299 35.18 8.29 -13.34
CA THR A 299 35.24 6.91 -12.84
C THR A 299 35.94 5.99 -13.84
N ILE A 300 35.60 6.06 -15.13
CA ILE A 300 36.26 5.28 -16.18
C ILE A 300 37.74 5.64 -16.22
N ASN A 301 38.09 6.93 -16.23
CA ASN A 301 39.47 7.37 -16.25
C ASN A 301 40.27 6.93 -15.04
N GLY A 302 39.68 7.02 -13.84
CA GLY A 302 40.30 6.54 -12.62
C GLY A 302 40.66 5.04 -12.69
N ILE A 303 39.81 4.24 -13.33
CA ILE A 303 40.09 2.81 -13.56
C ILE A 303 41.19 2.62 -14.61
N LEU A 304 41.17 3.39 -15.70
CA LEU A 304 42.16 3.31 -16.78
C LEU A 304 43.56 3.74 -16.30
N GLN A 305 43.63 4.77 -15.44
CA GLN A 305 44.86 5.33 -14.89
C GLN A 305 45.32 4.64 -13.60
N ALA A 306 44.60 3.64 -13.09
CA ALA A 306 44.96 2.95 -11.86
C ALA A 306 46.32 2.24 -11.99
N GLU A 307 47.25 2.55 -11.10
CA GLU A 307 48.59 1.95 -11.04
C GLU A 307 48.81 1.22 -9.71
N ARG A 308 49.58 0.12 -9.76
CA ARG A 308 50.06 -0.59 -8.59
C ARG A 308 51.58 -0.70 -8.63
N LYS A 309 52.22 -0.84 -7.45
CA LYS A 309 53.64 -1.14 -7.38
C LYS A 309 53.87 -2.64 -7.58
N ASN A 310 54.70 -3.01 -8.55
CA ASN A 310 55.12 -4.40 -8.74
C ASN A 310 56.20 -4.81 -7.71
N ALA A 311 56.63 -6.07 -7.76
CA ALA A 311 57.67 -6.61 -6.86
C ALA A 311 59.02 -5.85 -6.90
N TYR A 312 59.22 -5.02 -7.92
CA TYR A 312 60.41 -4.19 -8.13
C TYR A 312 60.17 -2.70 -7.82
N ASN A 313 59.07 -2.36 -7.14
CA ASN A 313 58.70 -0.99 -6.77
C ASN A 313 58.44 -0.05 -7.97
N GLN A 314 58.20 -0.61 -9.17
CA GLN A 314 57.83 0.15 -10.37
C GLN A 314 56.32 0.27 -10.46
N ALA A 315 55.85 1.41 -10.96
CA ALA A 315 54.44 1.60 -11.28
C ALA A 315 54.06 0.74 -12.49
N GLU A 316 53.02 -0.06 -12.33
CA GLU A 316 52.44 -0.91 -13.38
C GLU A 316 50.95 -0.59 -13.48
N SER A 317 50.47 -0.31 -14.69
CA SER A 317 49.03 -0.09 -14.95
C SER A 317 48.25 -1.34 -14.59
N VAL A 318 47.25 -1.20 -13.73
CA VAL A 318 46.34 -2.28 -13.34
C VAL A 318 45.42 -2.66 -14.50
N PHE A 319 44.97 -1.67 -15.28
CA PHE A 319 44.07 -1.89 -16.41
C PHE A 319 44.74 -2.66 -17.55
N LEU A 320 45.97 -2.31 -17.95
CA LEU A 320 46.67 -2.97 -19.07
C LEU A 320 46.99 -4.45 -18.81
N GLN A 321 46.90 -4.90 -17.55
CA GLN A 321 47.07 -6.31 -17.18
C GLN A 321 45.79 -7.14 -17.35
N ARG A 322 44.65 -6.51 -17.67
CA ARG A 322 43.39 -7.21 -17.92
C ARG A 322 43.41 -7.89 -19.29
N ASN A 323 42.90 -9.13 -19.33
CA ASN A 323 42.82 -9.92 -20.57
C ASN A 323 41.97 -9.24 -21.66
N ASN A 324 40.99 -8.41 -21.27
CA ASN A 324 40.09 -7.69 -22.16
C ASN A 324 40.47 -6.21 -22.36
N ALA A 325 41.65 -5.76 -21.91
CA ALA A 325 42.04 -4.35 -21.98
C ALA A 325 42.03 -3.80 -23.42
N LYS A 326 42.47 -4.60 -24.40
CA LYS A 326 42.50 -4.21 -25.81
C LYS A 326 41.10 -4.02 -26.40
N GLU A 327 40.15 -4.86 -26.01
CA GLU A 327 38.76 -4.79 -26.46
C GLU A 327 38.09 -3.53 -25.90
N ILE A 328 38.21 -3.30 -24.59
CA ILE A 328 37.67 -2.10 -23.91
C ILE A 328 38.24 -0.80 -24.51
N LEU A 329 39.54 -0.75 -24.81
CA LEU A 329 40.15 0.42 -25.47
C LEU A 329 39.63 0.61 -26.89
N THR A 330 39.33 -0.48 -27.60
CA THR A 330 38.75 -0.41 -28.95
C THR A 330 37.33 0.13 -28.88
N ASP A 331 36.52 -0.33 -27.92
CA ASP A 331 35.15 0.15 -27.72
C ASP A 331 35.12 1.63 -27.34
N LEU A 332 36.00 2.07 -26.43
CA LEU A 332 36.18 3.48 -26.08
C LEU A 332 36.58 4.34 -27.29
N LEU A 333 37.42 3.81 -28.19
CA LEU A 333 37.84 4.50 -29.42
C LEU A 333 36.72 4.55 -30.46
N CYS A 334 35.92 3.50 -30.60
CA CYS A 334 34.78 3.45 -31.53
C CYS A 334 33.65 4.39 -31.12
N VAL A 335 33.42 4.59 -29.81
CA VAL A 335 32.49 5.60 -29.30
C VAL A 335 32.83 7.00 -29.82
N ASN A 336 34.13 7.33 -29.88
CA ASN A 336 34.63 8.64 -30.29
C ASN A 336 34.34 9.01 -31.76
N GLU A 337 34.05 8.05 -32.65
CA GLU A 337 33.70 8.35 -34.05
C GLU A 337 32.22 8.68 -34.24
N SER A 338 31.35 8.22 -33.33
CA SER A 338 29.89 8.30 -33.47
C SER A 338 29.24 9.56 -32.85
N THR A 339 29.85 10.15 -31.81
CA THR A 339 29.33 11.35 -31.14
C THR A 339 29.95 12.62 -31.72
N SER A 340 29.49 13.05 -32.90
CA SER A 340 29.98 14.26 -33.59
C SER A 340 29.47 15.60 -33.02
N LYS A 341 29.21 15.70 -31.71
CA LYS A 341 28.97 16.97 -31.03
C LYS A 341 30.24 17.42 -30.32
N LYS A 342 30.75 18.56 -30.81
CA LYS A 342 32.15 18.97 -30.82
C LYS A 342 32.79 19.40 -29.49
N GLU A 343 32.24 19.07 -28.31
CA GLU A 343 32.77 19.69 -27.08
C GLU A 343 32.96 18.85 -25.79
N SER A 344 32.43 17.65 -25.59
CA SER A 344 32.40 17.13 -24.19
C SER A 344 33.33 15.99 -23.80
N PHE A 345 33.85 15.13 -24.69
CA PHE A 345 34.49 13.89 -24.19
C PHE A 345 35.99 13.75 -24.53
N LYS A 346 36.41 14.34 -25.65
CA LYS A 346 37.81 14.27 -26.12
C LYS A 346 38.81 14.87 -25.12
N ASN A 347 38.36 15.81 -24.28
CA ASN A 347 39.18 16.47 -23.27
C ASN A 347 39.15 15.78 -21.90
N GLN A 348 38.18 14.89 -21.65
CA GLN A 348 38.03 14.25 -20.34
C GLN A 348 38.71 12.88 -20.28
N ILE A 349 38.68 12.04 -21.33
CA ILE A 349 39.22 10.67 -21.25
C ILE A 349 40.74 10.54 -21.44
N PHE A 350 41.39 11.56 -22.01
CA PHE A 350 42.80 11.49 -22.40
C PHE A 350 43.70 12.54 -21.74
N PHE A 351 43.32 13.08 -20.58
CA PHE A 351 44.21 13.92 -19.76
C PHE A 351 44.36 13.42 -18.34
#